data_AF-A0A3D2MAA8-F1
#
_entry.id   AF-A0A3D2MAA8-F1
#
_cell.length_a   1.000
_cell.length_b   1.000
_cell.length_c   1.000
_cell.angle_alpha   90.00
_cell.angle_beta   90.00
_cell.angle_gamma   90.00
#
_symmetry.space_group_name_H-M   'P 1'
#
loop_
_entity.id
_entity.type
_entity.pdbx_description
1 polymer ?
#
loop_
_entity_poly.entity_id
_entity_poly.type
_entity_poly.pdbx_seq_one_letter_code
_entity_poly.pdbx_strand_id
1 'polypeptide(L)'
;IFAVATGIEEHNNYAVDFIEACAYIRDNLPYALTSGGVSNVSFSFRGNNPVREAIHSVFLYYAIQNGLTMGIVNAGQLEIYDE
;
A
#
# COMPACT_ATOMS: atom_id res chain seq x y z
N ILE A 1 2.11 -6.00 3.82
CA ILE A 1 2.60 -4.62 3.60
C ILE A 1 3.56 -4.26 4.72
N PHE A 2 4.81 -3.99 4.37
CA PHE A 2 5.87 -3.57 5.30
C PHE A 2 6.24 -2.10 5.07
N ALA A 3 6.94 -1.53 6.04
CA ALA A 3 7.37 -0.13 6.01
C ALA A 3 8.48 0.09 4.98
N VAL A 4 8.40 1.20 4.25
CA VAL A 4 9.47 1.69 3.36
C VAL A 4 10.19 2.89 3.98
N ALA A 5 11.26 3.37 3.35
CA ALA A 5 12.07 4.49 3.83
C ALA A 5 12.55 4.30 5.28
N THR A 6 12.93 3.06 5.62
CA THR A 6 13.35 2.69 6.98
C THR A 6 14.80 3.04 7.30
N GLY A 7 15.58 3.48 6.31
CA GLY A 7 17.04 3.62 6.39
C GLY A 7 17.83 2.34 6.10
N ILE A 8 17.13 1.23 5.80
CA ILE A 8 17.70 -0.06 5.39
C ILE A 8 17.41 -0.25 3.89
N GLU A 9 18.46 -0.48 3.10
CA GLU A 9 18.37 -0.51 1.63
C GLU A 9 17.47 -1.64 1.11
N GLU A 10 17.53 -2.78 1.78
CA GLU A 10 16.75 -3.98 1.47
C GLU A 10 15.23 -3.73 1.58
N HIS A 11 14.81 -2.69 2.29
CA HIS A 11 13.40 -2.37 2.50
C HIS A 11 12.83 -1.44 1.41
N ASN A 12 13.65 -0.97 0.47
CA ASN A 12 13.24 0.01 -0.54
C ASN A 12 12.13 -0.53 -1.45
N ASN A 13 12.13 -1.83 -1.74
CA ASN A 13 11.21 -2.41 -2.71
C ASN A 13 9.91 -3.00 -2.13
N TYR A 14 9.75 -3.03 -0.79
CA TYR A 14 8.61 -3.73 -0.16
C TYR A 14 7.22 -3.30 -0.62
N ALA A 15 7.04 -2.02 -0.99
CA ALA A 15 5.77 -1.55 -1.53
C ALA A 15 5.54 -2.08 -2.96
N VAL A 16 6.57 -2.08 -3.80
CA VAL A 16 6.54 -2.61 -5.17
C VAL A 16 6.30 -4.12 -5.14
N ASP A 17 7.03 -4.86 -4.30
CA ASP A 17 6.88 -6.31 -4.17
C ASP A 17 5.44 -6.72 -3.80
N PHE A 18 4.78 -5.94 -2.93
CA PHE A 18 3.39 -6.20 -2.56
C PHE A 18 2.42 -5.94 -3.73
N ILE A 19 2.65 -4.89 -4.52
CA ILE A 19 1.84 -4.55 -5.70
C ILE A 19 1.99 -5.62 -6.78
N GLU A 20 3.21 -6.07 -7.05
CA GLU A 20 3.49 -7.15 -8.01
C GLU A 20 2.88 -8.48 -7.54
N ALA A 21 2.94 -8.78 -6.24
CA ALA A 21 2.27 -9.95 -5.68
C ALA A 21 0.74 -9.87 -5.84
N CYS A 22 0.13 -8.69 -5.69
CA CYS A 22 -1.30 -8.51 -5.96
C CYS A 22 -1.64 -8.81 -7.43
N ALA A 23 -0.83 -8.32 -8.37
CA ALA A 23 -1.03 -8.57 -9.79
C ALA A 23 -0.92 -10.06 -10.10
N TYR A 24 0.11 -10.72 -9.57
CA TYR A 24 0.29 -12.16 -9.72
C TYR A 24 -0.92 -12.94 -9.21
N ILE A 25 -1.41 -12.63 -8.01
CA ILE A 25 -2.56 -13.31 -7.41
C ILE A 25 -3.81 -13.09 -8.26
N ARG A 26 -4.09 -11.85 -8.68
CA ARG A 26 -5.23 -11.52 -9.56
C ARG A 26 -5.19 -12.34 -10.85
N ASP A 27 -4.02 -12.46 -11.47
CA ASP A 27 -3.88 -13.04 -12.81
C ASP A 27 -3.81 -14.58 -12.79
N ASN A 28 -3.35 -15.18 -11.68
CA ASN A 28 -3.08 -16.62 -11.61
C ASN A 28 -4.00 -17.39 -10.64
N LEU A 29 -4.69 -16.71 -9.72
CA LEU A 29 -5.52 -17.32 -8.69
C LEU A 29 -6.94 -16.71 -8.72
N PRO A 30 -7.81 -17.14 -9.66
CA PRO A 30 -9.03 -16.43 -10.05
C PRO A 30 -10.12 -16.28 -8.98
N TYR A 31 -9.97 -16.98 -7.85
CA TYR A 31 -10.91 -16.91 -6.71
C TYR A 31 -10.30 -16.29 -5.46
N ALA A 32 -8.99 -16.04 -5.47
CA ALA A 32 -8.30 -15.44 -4.35
C ALA A 32 -8.48 -13.92 -4.39
N LEU A 33 -8.75 -13.34 -3.22
CA LEU A 33 -8.79 -11.91 -3.02
C LEU A 33 -7.57 -11.48 -2.22
N THR A 34 -7.17 -10.23 -2.39
CA THR A 34 -5.99 -9.65 -1.75
C THR A 34 -6.41 -8.52 -0.80
N SER A 35 -5.74 -8.47 0.34
CA SER A 35 -5.93 -7.44 1.36
C SER A 35 -4.62 -7.09 2.04
N GLY A 36 -4.54 -5.92 2.68
CA GLY A 36 -3.37 -5.51 3.44
C GLY A 36 -3.63 -4.33 4.36
N GLY A 37 -2.83 -4.25 5.44
CA GLY A 37 -2.79 -3.10 6.34
C GLY A 37 -2.02 -1.93 5.74
N VAL A 38 -2.74 -0.95 5.18
CA VAL A 38 -2.17 0.19 4.45
C VAL A 38 -1.31 1.06 5.37
N SER A 39 -1.73 1.24 6.62
CA SER A 39 -1.02 2.06 7.62
C SER A 39 0.43 1.65 7.89
N ASN A 40 0.82 0.43 7.52
CA ASN A 40 2.16 -0.12 7.72
C ASN A 40 3.19 0.45 6.73
N VAL A 41 2.80 0.78 5.49
CA VAL A 41 3.75 1.24 4.47
C VAL A 41 4.44 2.54 4.89
N SER A 42 3.74 3.39 5.64
CA SER A 42 4.22 4.70 6.09
C SER A 42 4.70 4.73 7.54
N PHE A 43 5.04 3.58 8.14
CA PHE A 43 5.43 3.50 9.56
C PHE A 43 6.64 4.38 9.90
N SER A 44 7.61 4.50 8.99
CA SER A 44 8.81 5.32 9.14
C SER A 44 8.52 6.83 9.29
N PHE A 45 7.31 7.26 8.95
CA PHE A 45 6.87 8.66 8.99
C PHE A 45 5.89 8.95 10.15
N ARG A 46 5.89 8.11 11.19
CA ARG A 46 5.08 8.36 12.40
C ARG A 46 5.30 9.77 12.94
N GLY A 47 4.21 10.46 13.24
CA GLY A 47 4.20 11.87 13.66
C GLY A 47 4.01 12.87 12.51
N ASN A 48 4.15 12.44 11.25
CA ASN A 48 3.89 13.28 10.07
C ASN A 48 2.66 12.77 9.30
N ASN A 49 1.47 13.07 9.82
CA ASN A 49 0.21 12.59 9.23
C ASN A 49 0.02 13.00 7.76
N PRO A 50 0.29 14.24 7.32
CA PRO A 50 0.15 14.61 5.90
C PRO A 50 0.97 13.71 4.96
N VAL A 51 2.23 13.43 5.30
CA VAL A 51 3.07 12.53 4.49
C VAL A 51 2.53 11.10 4.52
N ARG A 52 2.02 10.64 5.67
CA ARG A 52 1.48 9.28 5.78
C ARG A 52 0.23 9.10 4.95
N GLU A 53 -0.68 10.08 4.97
CA GLU A 53 -1.94 10.07 4.20
C GLU A 53 -1.65 10.10 2.70
N ALA A 54 -0.72 10.96 2.25
CA ALA A 54 -0.25 10.98 0.86
C ALA A 54 0.36 9.63 0.43
N ILE A 55 1.19 9.01 1.27
CA ILE A 55 1.75 7.66 0.99
C ILE A 55 0.63 6.62 0.87
N HIS A 56 -0.37 6.66 1.75
CA HIS A 56 -1.51 5.72 1.69
C HIS A 56 -2.28 5.88 0.39
N SER A 57 -2.54 7.12 0.00
CA SER A 57 -3.28 7.47 -1.20
C SER A 57 -2.57 6.98 -2.48
N VAL A 58 -1.28 7.29 -2.62
CA VAL A 58 -0.42 6.81 -3.72
C VAL A 58 -0.35 5.29 -3.75
N PHE A 59 -0.10 4.66 -2.59
CA PHE A 59 0.03 3.21 -2.51
C PHE A 59 -1.26 2.51 -2.92
N LEU A 60 -2.41 2.98 -2.43
CA LEU A 60 -3.72 2.43 -2.77
C LEU A 60 -4.04 2.60 -4.26
N TYR A 61 -3.74 3.77 -4.85
CA TYR A 61 -3.94 4.00 -6.27
C TYR A 61 -3.29 2.90 -7.12
N TYR A 62 -1.99 2.66 -6.93
CA TYR A 62 -1.27 1.64 -7.70
C TYR A 62 -1.64 0.21 -7.31
N ALA A 63 -1.87 -0.07 -6.01
CA ALA A 63 -2.22 -1.41 -5.56
C ALA A 63 -3.59 -1.86 -6.09
N ILE A 64 -4.60 -0.97 -6.09
CA ILE A 64 -5.94 -1.27 -6.61
C ILE A 64 -5.90 -1.56 -8.10
N GLN A 65 -5.16 -0.76 -8.88
CA GLN A 65 -4.92 -1.03 -10.31
C GLN A 65 -4.28 -2.40 -10.55
N ASN A 66 -3.47 -2.86 -9.59
CA ASN A 66 -2.80 -4.16 -9.63
C ASN A 66 -3.56 -5.30 -8.92
N GLY A 67 -4.86 -5.12 -8.63
CA GLY A 67 -5.70 -6.19 -8.12
C GLY A 67 -5.78 -6.28 -6.60
N LEU A 68 -5.39 -5.22 -5.86
CA LEU A 68 -5.76 -5.09 -4.45
C LEU A 68 -7.27 -4.89 -4.33
N THR A 69 -7.96 -5.85 -3.74
CA THR A 69 -9.43 -5.84 -3.66
C THR A 69 -9.98 -5.23 -2.37
N MET A 70 -9.20 -5.27 -1.29
CA MET A 70 -9.58 -4.79 0.04
C MET A 70 -8.38 -4.16 0.75
N GLY A 71 -8.62 -3.26 1.70
CA GLY A 71 -7.55 -2.67 2.52
C GLY A 71 -8.02 -2.41 3.94
N ILE A 72 -7.16 -2.70 4.92
CA ILE A 72 -7.36 -2.26 6.31
C ILE A 72 -6.78 -0.85 6.41
N VAL A 73 -7.67 0.13 6.49
CA VAL A 73 -7.38 1.57 6.38
C VAL A 73 -7.96 2.34 7.57
N ASN A 74 -7.43 3.54 7.82
CA ASN A 74 -8.18 4.53 8.59
C ASN A 74 -9.13 5.27 7.64
N ALA A 75 -10.41 4.91 7.65
CA ALA A 75 -11.40 5.45 6.73
C ALA A 75 -11.58 6.98 6.83
N GLY A 76 -11.29 7.58 7.99
CA GLY A 76 -11.38 9.04 8.19
C GLY A 76 -10.14 9.82 7.74
N GLN A 77 -9.07 9.14 7.33
CA GLN A 77 -7.78 9.75 6.94
C GLN A 77 -7.32 9.25 5.56
N LEU A 78 -8.26 9.00 4.65
CA LEU A 78 -7.97 8.69 3.27
C LEU A 78 -8.09 9.95 2.43
N GLU A 79 -6.95 10.52 2.05
CA GLU A 79 -6.91 11.58 1.05
C GLU A 79 -7.22 11.03 -0.35
N ILE A 80 -7.94 11.81 -1.15
CA ILE A 80 -8.23 11.49 -2.55
C ILE A 80 -6.95 11.70 -3.37
N TYR A 81 -6.51 10.67 -4.11
CA TYR A 81 -5.40 10.77 -5.05
C TYR A 81 -5.87 11.43 -6.35
N ASP A 82 -5.99 12.76 -6.29
CA ASP A 82 -6.31 13.71 -7.38
C ASP A 82 -7.66 13.52 -8.14
N GLU A 83 -8.09 14.61 -8.80
CA GLU A 83 -9.18 14.68 -9.79
C GLU A 83 -8.79 14.10 -11.15
#